data_AF-W1WTX2-F1
#
_entry.id   AF-W1WTX2-F1
#
_cell.length_a   1.000
_cell.length_b   1.000
_cell.length_c   1.000
_cell.angle_alpha   90.00
_cell.angle_beta   90.00
_cell.angle_gamma   90.00
#
_symmetry.space_group_name_H-M   'P 1'
#
loop_
_entity.id
_entity.type
_entity.pdbx_description
1 polymer ?
#
loop_
_entity_poly.entity_id
_entity_poly.type
_entity_poly.pdbx_seq_one_letter_code
_entity_poly.pdbx_strand_id
1 'polypeptide(L)'
;MKPKKLKANIEYTTPHGHVYRTDHKGRIKEVYADDLSLLDGGRNSYAQRTVGREDRLPDDDGGHLIARGFGGSKDIDNLVPQSKYINRSFKENGEWYNMKKEWQKAIKKGEK
;
A
#
# COMPACT_ATOMS: atom_id res chain seq x y z
N MET A 1 -16.56 -17.38 6.40
CA MET A 1 -15.78 -17.22 5.15
C MET A 1 -14.30 -17.40 5.47
N LYS A 2 -13.54 -18.13 4.65
CA LYS A 2 -12.08 -18.20 4.78
C LYS A 2 -11.47 -16.85 4.35
N PRO A 3 -10.50 -16.29 5.08
CA PRO A 3 -9.92 -15.01 4.72
C PRO A 3 -9.10 -15.15 3.44
N LYS A 4 -9.27 -14.21 2.50
CA LYS A 4 -8.52 -14.19 1.22
C LYS A 4 -7.01 -14.21 1.49
N LYS A 5 -6.25 -14.96 0.70
CA LYS A 5 -4.78 -15.01 0.77
C LYS A 5 -4.21 -14.77 -0.63
N LEU A 6 -3.05 -14.12 -0.70
CA LEU A 6 -2.31 -13.99 -1.96
C LEU A 6 -1.65 -15.33 -2.30
N LYS A 7 -1.42 -15.56 -3.59
CA LYS A 7 -0.65 -16.71 -4.06
C LYS A 7 0.84 -16.49 -3.74
N ALA A 8 1.55 -17.58 -3.44
CA ALA A 8 2.99 -17.56 -3.19
C ALA A 8 3.80 -17.57 -4.50
N ASN A 9 5.00 -16.98 -4.48
CA ASN A 9 5.97 -16.98 -5.58
C ASN A 9 5.38 -16.57 -6.94
N ILE A 10 4.54 -15.54 -6.96
CA ILE A 10 4.03 -14.99 -8.21
C ILE A 10 4.50 -13.55 -8.40
N GLU A 11 4.53 -13.16 -9.68
CA GLU A 11 4.58 -11.79 -10.13
C GLU A 11 3.28 -11.47 -10.87
N TYR A 12 2.75 -10.27 -10.67
CA TYR A 12 1.62 -9.79 -11.44
C TYR A 12 1.65 -8.26 -11.56
N THR A 13 1.09 -7.78 -12.66
CA THR A 13 1.00 -6.35 -12.97
C THR A 13 -0.47 -5.92 -12.91
N THR A 14 -0.74 -4.84 -12.20
CA THR A 14 -2.08 -4.23 -12.20
C THR A 14 -2.36 -3.52 -13.53
N PRO A 15 -3.62 -3.26 -13.90
CA PRO A 15 -3.94 -2.46 -15.09
C PRO A 15 -3.31 -1.05 -15.11
N HIS A 16 -2.82 -0.57 -13.96
CA HIS A 16 -2.17 0.73 -13.79
C HIS A 16 -0.64 0.65 -13.83
N GLY A 17 -0.05 -0.50 -14.16
CA GLY A 17 1.40 -0.65 -14.33
C GLY A 17 2.19 -0.97 -13.05
N HIS A 18 1.54 -1.05 -11.89
CA HIS A 18 2.21 -1.50 -10.66
C HIS A 18 2.52 -3.00 -10.73
N VAL A 19 3.78 -3.39 -10.56
CA VAL A 19 4.21 -4.80 -10.50
C VAL A 19 4.40 -5.20 -9.05
N TYR A 20 3.78 -6.30 -8.65
CA TYR A 20 3.89 -6.87 -7.32
C TYR A 20 4.53 -8.23 -7.40
N ARG A 21 5.34 -8.57 -6.40
CA ARG A 21 5.90 -9.90 -6.21
C ARG A 21 5.60 -10.42 -4.82
N THR A 22 5.25 -11.70 -4.73
CA THR A 22 5.07 -12.40 -3.47
C THR A 22 6.19 -13.38 -3.19
N ASP A 23 6.48 -13.61 -1.90
CA ASP A 23 7.41 -14.64 -1.45
C ASP A 23 6.75 -16.03 -1.36
N HIS A 24 7.52 -17.02 -0.90
CA HIS A 24 7.06 -18.41 -0.73
C HIS A 24 5.92 -18.58 0.30
N LYS A 25 5.66 -17.57 1.13
CA LYS A 25 4.53 -17.54 2.09
C LYS A 25 3.34 -16.75 1.56
N GLY A 26 3.44 -16.18 0.36
CA GLY A 26 2.41 -15.31 -0.21
C GLY A 26 2.39 -13.91 0.40
N ARG A 27 3.47 -13.47 1.06
CA ARG A 27 3.61 -12.08 1.53
C ARG A 27 4.13 -11.22 0.39
N ILE A 28 3.70 -9.97 0.31
CA ILE A 28 4.26 -9.02 -0.66
C ILE A 28 5.71 -8.78 -0.25
N LYS A 29 6.66 -9.10 -1.15
CA LYS A 29 8.09 -8.85 -0.93
C LYS A 29 8.54 -7.56 -1.59
N GLU A 30 7.96 -7.23 -2.73
CA GLU A 30 8.34 -6.09 -3.57
C GLU A 30 7.09 -5.54 -4.26
N VAL A 31 7.07 -4.22 -4.43
CA VAL A 31 6.21 -3.54 -5.38
C VAL A 31 7.04 -2.51 -6.13
N TYR A 32 6.76 -2.35 -7.42
CA TYR A 32 7.41 -1.37 -8.29
C TYR A 32 6.35 -0.63 -9.12
N ALA A 33 6.66 0.61 -9.46
CA ALA A 33 5.93 1.43 -10.41
C ALA A 33 6.95 2.23 -11.22
N ASP A 34 6.93 2.11 -12.55
CA ASP A 34 7.76 2.93 -13.45
C ASP A 34 7.38 4.40 -13.40
N ASP A 35 6.06 4.67 -13.31
CA ASP A 35 5.48 6.00 -13.31
C ASP A 35 4.34 6.05 -12.28
N LEU A 36 4.14 7.22 -11.68
CA LEU A 36 3.06 7.49 -10.74
C LEU A 36 2.13 8.55 -11.32
N SER A 37 0.86 8.19 -11.44
CA SER A 37 -0.20 9.12 -11.86
C SER A 37 -1.22 9.32 -10.74
N LEU A 38 -1.91 10.46 -10.74
CA LEU A 38 -2.99 10.69 -9.79
C LEU A 38 -4.23 9.88 -10.20
N LEU A 39 -4.52 8.83 -9.43
CA LEU A 39 -5.64 7.94 -9.66
C LEU A 39 -6.22 7.48 -8.32
N ASP A 40 -7.55 7.36 -8.22
CA ASP A 40 -8.18 6.83 -7.00
C ASP A 40 -8.26 5.29 -7.03
N GLY A 41 -7.43 4.63 -6.21
CA GLY A 41 -7.48 3.17 -6.01
C GLY A 41 -8.62 2.68 -5.10
N GLY A 42 -9.42 3.61 -4.54
CA GLY A 42 -10.55 3.32 -3.67
C GLY A 42 -10.16 3.00 -2.22
N ARG A 43 -11.15 2.59 -1.41
CA ARG A 43 -10.94 2.25 0.01
C ARG A 43 -11.73 1.01 0.42
N ASN A 44 -11.07 0.07 1.07
CA ASN A 44 -11.69 -1.08 1.74
C ASN A 44 -11.36 -1.04 3.23
N SER A 45 -12.29 -0.52 4.02
CA SER A 45 -12.10 -0.37 5.47
C SER A 45 -11.95 -1.70 6.19
N TYR A 46 -12.55 -2.78 5.68
CA TYR A 46 -12.38 -4.11 6.26
C TYR A 46 -10.95 -4.61 6.05
N ALA A 47 -10.43 -4.54 4.83
CA ALA A 47 -9.06 -4.97 4.53
C ALA A 47 -8.03 -4.16 5.34
N GLN A 48 -8.21 -2.83 5.44
CA GLN A 48 -7.30 -1.98 6.22
C GLN A 48 -7.30 -2.29 7.71
N ARG A 49 -8.44 -2.72 8.28
CA ARG A 49 -8.53 -3.10 9.70
C ARG A 49 -8.05 -4.52 9.99
N THR A 50 -7.97 -5.38 8.98
CA THR A 50 -7.72 -6.82 9.16
C THR A 50 -6.40 -7.33 8.57
N VAL A 51 -5.71 -6.53 7.74
CA VAL A 51 -4.38 -6.86 7.24
C VAL A 51 -3.37 -7.03 8.39
N GLY A 52 -2.42 -7.95 8.24
CA GLY A 52 -1.51 -8.42 9.29
C GLY A 52 -2.08 -9.57 10.12
N ARG A 53 -3.39 -9.62 10.33
CA ARG A 53 -4.08 -10.66 11.12
C ARG A 53 -3.44 -10.82 12.50
N GLU A 54 -2.99 -12.03 12.84
CA GLU A 54 -2.34 -12.36 14.11
C GLU A 54 -1.00 -11.64 14.29
N ASP A 55 -0.34 -11.26 13.19
CA ASP A 55 0.92 -10.51 13.21
C ASP A 55 0.71 -8.98 13.32
N ARG A 56 -0.54 -8.51 13.29
CA ARG A 56 -0.86 -7.07 13.38
C ARG A 56 -0.69 -6.58 14.82
N LEU A 57 0.10 -5.52 15.01
CA LEU A 57 0.25 -4.89 16.32
C LEU A 57 -0.93 -3.93 16.61
N PRO A 58 -1.22 -3.64 17.90
CA PRO A 58 -2.32 -2.74 18.28
C PRO A 58 -2.25 -1.34 17.64
N ASP A 59 -1.03 -0.86 17.38
CA ASP A 59 -0.77 0.44 16.80
C ASP A 59 -0.60 0.43 15.27
N ASP A 60 -0.84 -0.70 14.61
CA ASP A 60 -0.78 -0.78 13.16
C ASP A 60 -2.09 -0.34 12.50
N ASP A 61 -1.93 0.40 11.41
CA ASP A 61 -2.93 0.60 10.37
C ASP A 61 -2.78 -0.43 9.25
N GLY A 62 -3.76 -0.48 8.34
CA GLY A 62 -3.54 -1.06 7.02
C GLY A 62 -2.91 -0.04 6.10
N GLY A 63 -1.58 0.04 6.14
CA GLY A 63 -0.78 0.94 5.31
C GLY A 63 -0.77 0.47 3.87
N HIS A 64 -0.94 1.39 2.92
CA HIS A 64 -0.76 1.07 1.50
C HIS A 64 0.72 1.12 1.12
N LEU A 65 1.16 0.19 0.29
CA LEU A 65 2.48 0.22 -0.35
C LEU A 65 2.52 1.22 -1.52
N ILE A 66 1.56 1.15 -2.44
CA ILE A 66 1.26 2.22 -3.39
C ILE A 66 0.08 3.02 -2.83
N ALA A 67 0.25 4.33 -2.62
CA ALA A 67 -0.79 5.15 -2.02
C ALA A 67 -2.11 5.09 -2.81
N ARG A 68 -3.25 5.17 -2.10
CA ARG A 68 -4.59 5.27 -2.73
C ARG A 68 -4.66 6.30 -3.85
N GLY A 69 -4.03 7.47 -3.65
CA GLY A 69 -4.03 8.57 -4.62
C GLY A 69 -3.15 8.35 -5.84
N PHE A 70 -2.41 7.24 -5.88
CA PHE A 70 -1.63 6.78 -7.03
C PHE A 70 -2.21 5.49 -7.62
N GLY A 71 -3.50 5.21 -7.42
CA GLY A 71 -4.15 4.01 -7.96
C GLY A 71 -3.79 2.70 -7.23
N GLY A 72 -3.17 2.78 -6.05
CA GLY A 72 -2.86 1.59 -5.27
C GLY A 72 -4.11 0.83 -4.85
N SER A 73 -4.12 -0.49 -5.04
CA SER A 73 -5.27 -1.34 -4.70
C SER A 73 -5.71 -1.13 -3.26
N LYS A 74 -7.03 -1.14 -3.05
CA LYS A 74 -7.66 -1.04 -1.73
C LYS A 74 -7.62 -2.34 -0.92
N ASP A 75 -7.25 -3.46 -1.56
CA ASP A 75 -7.32 -4.81 -1.00
C ASP A 75 -5.95 -5.32 -0.49
N ILE A 76 -5.93 -6.54 0.05
CA ILE A 76 -4.77 -7.14 0.74
C ILE A 76 -3.52 -7.32 -0.13
N ASP A 77 -3.64 -7.10 -1.44
CA ASP A 77 -2.60 -7.19 -2.45
C ASP A 77 -1.70 -5.94 -2.49
N ASN A 78 -2.09 -4.87 -1.78
CA ASN A 78 -1.33 -3.63 -1.66
C ASN A 78 -1.30 -3.08 -0.21
N LEU A 79 -1.71 -3.89 0.77
CA LEU A 79 -1.76 -3.49 2.17
C LEU A 79 -0.80 -4.30 3.02
N VAL A 80 -0.19 -3.64 4.00
CA VAL A 80 0.61 -4.26 5.06
C VAL A 80 0.16 -3.71 6.43
N PRO A 81 0.29 -4.50 7.53
CA PRO A 81 0.23 -3.91 8.85
C PRO A 81 1.39 -2.91 8.97
N GLN A 82 1.07 -1.65 9.20
CA GLN A 82 2.04 -0.56 9.21
C GLN A 82 1.78 0.33 10.42
N SER A 83 2.82 0.56 11.22
CA SER A 83 2.74 1.45 12.38
C SER A 83 2.03 2.76 12.03
N LYS A 84 1.00 3.12 12.81
CA LYS A 84 0.23 4.35 12.61
C LYS A 84 1.13 5.59 12.65
N TYR A 85 2.22 5.52 13.41
CA TYR A 85 3.17 6.62 13.59
C TYR A 85 3.81 7.01 12.25
N ILE A 86 4.24 6.04 11.45
CA ILE A 86 4.79 6.28 10.10
C ILE A 86 3.70 6.52 9.05
N ASN A 87 2.58 5.80 9.13
CA ASN A 87 1.55 5.80 8.08
C ASN A 87 0.68 7.08 8.05
N ARG A 88 0.46 7.71 9.21
CA ARG A 88 -0.40 8.90 9.36
C ARG A 88 0.43 10.19 9.43
N SER A 89 -0.26 11.32 9.47
CA SER A 89 0.32 12.67 9.47
C SER A 89 0.92 13.09 10.82
N PHE A 90 1.71 12.23 11.47
CA PHE A 90 2.47 12.61 12.65
C PHE A 90 3.62 13.50 12.20
N LYS A 91 3.69 14.73 12.72
CA LYS A 91 4.64 15.74 12.22
C LYS A 91 6.11 15.30 12.33
N GLU A 92 6.45 14.60 13.40
CA GLU A 92 7.83 14.18 13.69
C GLU A 92 8.17 12.80 13.12
N ASN A 93 7.20 11.90 13.03
CA ASN A 93 7.44 10.46 12.74
C ASN A 93 6.57 9.91 11.61
N GLY A 94 5.96 10.75 10.79
CA GLY A 94 5.03 10.38 9.71
C GLY A 94 5.72 10.29 8.35
N GLU A 95 6.89 9.66 8.27
CA GLU A 95 7.74 9.69 7.07
C GLU A 95 7.02 9.14 5.84
N TRP A 96 6.26 8.05 6.00
CA TRP A 96 5.48 7.47 4.91
C TRP A 96 4.40 8.43 4.42
N TYR A 97 3.68 9.08 5.35
CA TYR A 97 2.70 10.11 4.99
C TYR A 97 3.34 11.29 4.27
N ASN A 98 4.47 11.79 4.78
CA ASN A 98 5.16 12.95 4.24
C ASN A 98 5.70 12.69 2.83
N MET A 99 6.35 11.54 2.60
CA MET A 99 6.83 11.11 1.28
C MET A 99 5.70 11.06 0.26
N LYS A 100 4.57 10.40 0.59
CA LYS A 100 3.38 10.34 -0.29
C LYS A 100 2.85 11.73 -0.63
N LYS A 101 2.82 12.65 0.34
CA LYS A 101 2.34 14.03 0.14
C LYS A 101 3.28 14.84 -0.72
N GLU A 102 4.59 14.63 -0.62
CA GLU A 102 5.59 15.27 -1.45
C GLU A 102 5.46 14.85 -2.90
N TRP A 103 5.41 13.55 -3.18
CA TRP A 103 5.22 13.02 -4.54
C TRP A 103 3.89 13.50 -5.14
N GLN A 104 2.82 13.52 -4.34
CA GLN A 104 1.54 14.04 -4.80
C GLN A 104 1.62 15.52 -5.19
N LYS A 105 2.43 16.33 -4.51
CA LYS A 105 2.64 17.75 -4.87
C LYS A 105 3.49 17.87 -6.13
N ALA A 106 4.55 17.08 -6.27
CA ALA A 106 5.42 17.05 -7.44
C ALA A 106 4.60 16.73 -8.71
N ILE A 107 3.83 15.63 -8.69
CA ILE A 107 2.98 15.22 -9.81
C ILE A 107 1.94 16.29 -10.16
N LYS A 108 1.36 16.96 -9.15
CA LYS A 108 0.41 18.09 -9.38
C LYS A 108 1.07 19.30 -10.05
N LYS A 109 2.38 19.46 -9.94
CA LYS A 109 3.16 20.49 -10.65
C LYS A 109 3.61 20.05 -12.04
N GLY A 110 3.33 18.81 -12.42
CA GLY A 110 3.76 18.23 -13.71
C GLY A 110 5.14 17.58 -13.68
N GLU A 111 5.72 17.38 -12.49
CA GLU A 111 6.95 16.59 -12.33
C GLU A 111 6.62 15.10 -12.54
N LYS A 112 7.55 14.35 -13.14
CA LYS A 112 7.47 12.91 -13.39
C LYS A 112 8.67 12.22 -12.77
#